data_AF-A0A2M7GVP6-F1
#
_entry.id   AF-A0A2M7GVP6-F1
#
_cell.length_a   1.000
_cell.length_b   1.000
_cell.length_c   1.000
_cell.angle_alpha   90.00
_cell.angle_beta   90.00
_cell.angle_gamma   90.00
#
_symmetry.space_group_name_H-M   'P 1'
#
loop_
_entity.id
_entity.type
_entity.pdbx_description
1 polymer ?
#
loop_
_entity_poly.entity_id
_entity_poly.type
_entity_poly.pdbx_seq_one_letter_code
_entity_poly.pdbx_strand_id
1 'polypeptide(L)' 'ENGDGFVITAGCDKRHATCRDKFANILNFRGFAFLPGNDVLMASPASDKRRDGGSRGLS' A
#
# COMPACT_ATOMS: atom_id res chain seq x y z
N GLU A 1 -1.62 -41.32 -22.57
CA GLU A 1 -2.69 -40.70 -21.77
C GLU A 1 -2.52 -39.20 -21.93
N ASN A 2 -3.54 -38.48 -22.44
CA ASN A 2 -3.44 -37.04 -22.65
C ASN A 2 -3.88 -36.36 -21.35
N GLY A 3 -2.97 -35.60 -20.73
CA GLY A 3 -3.26 -34.85 -19.50
C GLY A 3 -4.08 -33.58 -19.74
N ASP A 4 -4.50 -32.95 -18.65
CA ASP A 4 -5.29 -31.72 -18.66
C ASP A 4 -4.42 -30.45 -18.78
N GLY A 5 -4.88 -29.50 -19.59
CA GLY A 5 -4.32 -28.16 -19.65
C GLY A 5 -5.00 -27.22 -18.66
N PHE A 6 -4.24 -26.36 -17.99
CA PHE A 6 -4.77 -25.30 -17.13
C PHE A 6 -3.98 -24.01 -17.27
N VAL A 7 -4.64 -22.89 -16.96
CA VAL A 7 -4.04 -21.54 -16.98
C VAL A 7 -4.04 -20.99 -15.57
N ILE A 8 -2.88 -20.53 -15.11
CA ILE A 8 -2.74 -19.81 -13.84
C ILE A 8 -2.43 -18.34 -14.13
N THR A 9 -3.06 -17.44 -13.39
CA THR A 9 -2.70 -16.01 -13.39
C THR A 9 -1.87 -15.69 -12.16
N ALA A 10 -0.90 -14.79 -12.31
CA ALA A 10 -0.10 -14.31 -11.19
C ALA A 10 -0.99 -13.66 -10.10
N GLY A 11 -0.89 -14.14 -8.86
CA GLY A 11 -1.64 -13.58 -7.73
C GLY A 11 -1.22 -12.14 -7.40
N CYS A 12 -2.20 -11.35 -6.93
CA CYS A 12 -2.02 -10.02 -6.35
C CYS A 12 -2.35 -10.08 -4.85
N ASP A 13 -1.36 -9.77 -4.00
CA ASP A 13 -1.49 -9.74 -2.54
C ASP A 13 -2.18 -8.46 -2.02
N LYS A 14 -2.63 -7.60 -2.93
CA LYS A 14 -3.36 -6.34 -2.68
C LYS A 14 -2.54 -5.28 -1.94
N ARG A 15 -1.21 -5.38 -1.94
CA ARG A 15 -0.33 -4.34 -1.39
C ARG A 15 0.01 -3.29 -2.45
N HIS A 16 0.10 -2.03 -2.03
CA HIS A 16 0.49 -0.91 -2.88
C HIS A 16 1.84 -1.16 -3.58
N ALA A 17 2.84 -1.65 -2.83
CA ALA A 17 4.16 -2.00 -3.36
C ALA A 17 4.05 -3.05 -4.48
N THR A 18 3.28 -4.13 -4.28
CA THR A 18 3.08 -5.16 -5.29
C THR A 18 2.38 -4.63 -6.54
N CYS A 19 1.36 -3.78 -6.39
CA CYS A 19 0.70 -3.13 -7.54
C CYS A 19 1.68 -2.27 -8.35
N ARG A 20 2.59 -1.55 -7.70
CA ARG A 20 3.64 -0.77 -8.37
C ARG A 20 4.72 -1.65 -9.00
N ASP A 21 5.29 -2.56 -8.23
CA ASP A 21 6.54 -3.25 -8.57
C ASP A 21 6.30 -4.46 -9.48
N LYS A 22 5.24 -5.22 -9.24
CA LYS A 22 4.93 -6.44 -10.01
C LYS A 22 4.07 -6.17 -11.24
N PHE A 23 3.17 -5.18 -11.15
CA PHE A 23 2.14 -4.95 -12.17
C PHE A 23 2.22 -3.58 -12.85
N ALA A 24 3.08 -2.66 -12.38
CA ALA A 24 3.16 -1.28 -12.87
C ALA A 24 1.80 -0.55 -12.93
N ASN A 25 0.85 -0.96 -12.07
CA ASN A 25 -0.56 -0.53 -12.12
C ASN A 25 -0.97 0.23 -10.85
N ILE A 26 -0.14 1.19 -10.44
CA ILE A 26 -0.42 1.97 -9.23
C ILE A 26 -1.58 2.96 -9.43
N LEU A 27 -1.78 3.43 -10.67
CA LEU A 27 -2.86 4.36 -11.03
C LEU A 27 -4.25 3.77 -10.76
N ASN A 28 -4.40 2.45 -10.83
CA ASN A 28 -5.66 1.76 -10.55
C ASN A 28 -5.64 1.04 -9.19
N PHE A 29 -4.76 1.45 -8.26
CA PHE A 29 -4.81 0.92 -6.89
C PHE A 29 -6.04 1.47 -6.17
N ARG A 30 -6.91 0.58 -5.67
CA ARG A 30 -8.21 0.91 -5.08
C ARG A 30 -8.21 0.81 -3.54
N GLY A 31 -7.05 1.01 -2.93
CA GLY A 31 -6.87 0.99 -1.48
C GLY A 31 -6.35 2.33 -0.95
N PHE A 32 -6.10 2.39 0.35
CA PHE A 32 -5.71 3.62 1.05
C PHE A 32 -4.25 3.53 1.54
N ALA A 33 -3.28 3.65 0.63
CA ALA A 33 -1.86 3.43 0.91
C ALA A 33 -1.17 4.53 1.74
N PHE A 34 -1.88 5.62 2.04
CA PHE A 34 -1.35 6.75 2.80
C PHE A 34 -2.31 7.23 3.89
N LEU A 35 -3.35 6.46 4.18
CA LEU A 35 -4.29 6.82 5.23
C LEU A 35 -3.61 6.57 6.58
N PRO A 36 -3.29 7.62 7.35
CA PRO A 36 -2.68 7.44 8.65
C PRO A 36 -3.66 6.78 9.63
N GLY A 37 -3.12 6.11 10.63
CA GLY A 37 -3.89 5.54 11.73
C GLY A 37 -4.55 6.61 12.62
N ASN A 38 -5.37 6.13 13.57
CA ASN A 38 -6.07 6.99 14.52
C ASN A 38 -5.14 7.68 15.53
N ASP A 39 -3.91 7.22 15.67
CA ASP A 39 -2.86 7.84 16.47
C ASP A 39 -2.56 9.27 16.00
N VAL A 40 -2.60 9.52 14.68
CA VAL A 40 -2.42 10.85 14.11
C VAL A 40 -3.58 11.79 14.45
N LEU A 41 -4.80 11.26 14.53
CA LEU A 41 -6.00 12.03 14.86
C LEU A 41 -5.96 12.56 16.31
N MET A 42 -5.32 11.81 17.21
CA MET A 42 -5.20 12.16 18.63
C MET A 42 -3.92 12.93 18.95
N ALA A 43 -3.02 13.13 17.99
CA ALA A 43 -1.73 13.77 18.21
C ALA A 43 -1.88 15.29 18.41
N SER A 44 -1.26 15.82 19.46
CA SER A 44 -1.11 17.27 19.64
C SER A 44 0.13 17.76 18.87
N PRO A 45 0.16 19.02 18.38
CA PRO A 45 1.35 19.58 17.75
C PRO A 45 2.61 19.48 18.62
N ALA A 46 2.47 19.51 19.94
CA ALA A 46 3.57 19.36 20.90
C ALA A 46 4.12 17.92 20.99
N SER A 47 3.34 16.92 20.57
CA SER A 47 3.68 15.49 20.63
C SER A 47 4.71 15.08 19.58
N ASP A 48 4.85 15.85 18.49
CA ASP A 48 5.77 15.56 17.38
C ASP A 48 6.88 16.62 17.30
N LYS A 49 8.14 16.15 17.29
CA LYS A 49 9.33 16.99 17.20
C LYS A 49 9.69 17.33 15.75
N ARG A 50 9.24 16.54 14.77
CA ARG A 50 9.55 16.75 13.35
C ARG A 50 8.41 17.51 12.68
N ARG A 51 8.66 18.77 12.32
CA ARG A 51 7.69 19.67 11.68
C ARG A 51 8.24 20.31 10.41
N ASP A 52 8.85 19.48 9.56
CA ASP A 52 9.47 19.89 8.29
C ASP A 52 8.57 19.63 7.05
N GLY A 53 7.35 19.15 7.27
CA GLY A 53 6.40 18.80 6.19
C GLY A 53 6.71 17.47 5.48
N GLY A 54 7.70 16.70 5.94
CA GLY A 54 8.03 15.40 5.38
C GLY A 54 7.04 14.28 5.72
N SER A 55 7.11 13.18 4.97
CA SER A 55 6.34 11.97 5.27
C SER A 55 6.73 11.41 6.64
N ARG A 56 5.73 11.01 7.44
CA ARG A 56 5.94 10.43 8.78
C ARG A 56 6.16 8.91 8.78
N GLY A 57 6.07 8.25 7.63
CA GLY A 57 6.26 6.80 7.50
C GLY A 57 5.20 5.96 8.25
N LEU A 58 4.03 6.53 8.53
CA LEU A 58 2.96 5.94 9.35
C LEU A 58 1.99 5.06 8.53
N SER A 59 2.38 4.62 7.33
CA SER A 59 1.55 3.80 6.43
C SER A 59 2.35 2.71 5.75
#